data_AF-A0A1B6NSR2-F1
#
_entry.id   AF-A0A1B6NSR2-F1
#
_cell.length_a   1.000
_cell.length_b   1.000
_cell.length_c   1.000
_cell.angle_alpha   90.00
_cell.angle_beta   90.00
_cell.angle_gamma   90.00
#
_symmetry.space_group_name_H-M   'P 1'
#
loop_
_entity.id
_entity.type
_entity.pdbx_description
1 polymer ?
#
loop_
_entity_poly.entity_id
_entity_poly.type
_entity_poly.pdbx_seq_one_letter_code
_entity_poly.pdbx_strand_id
1 'polypeptide(L)'
;MEAAALPENEDERLAELLSYDVLDTEAEQLFDDLTTLASQICETPIALISLIDPDRQWFKSRVGLDAEETSREIAFCSHAILQEEVFEIPNATLDPRFHDNPLVTGSPDIR
;
A
#
# COMPACT_ATOMS: atom_id res chain seq x y z
N MET A 1 -5.11 11.11 12.14
CA MET A 1 -4.65 10.70 10.82
C MET A 1 -5.61 11.30 9.83
N GLU A 2 -5.10 11.83 8.73
CA GLU A 2 -5.92 12.33 7.65
C GLU A 2 -6.19 11.21 6.64
N ALA A 3 -7.44 10.78 6.53
CA ALA A 3 -7.84 9.80 5.52
C ALA A 3 -7.62 10.37 4.11
N ALA A 4 -7.19 9.53 3.17
CA ALA A 4 -7.01 9.95 1.78
C ALA A 4 -8.35 10.35 1.16
N ALA A 5 -8.33 11.36 0.29
CA ALA A 5 -9.46 11.62 -0.59
C ALA A 5 -9.66 10.46 -1.59
N LEU A 6 -10.85 10.34 -2.16
CA LEU A 6 -11.06 9.44 -3.29
C LEU A 6 -10.58 10.13 -4.59
N PRO A 7 -9.97 9.38 -5.52
CA PRO A 7 -9.72 9.86 -6.88
C PRO A 7 -11.02 10.35 -7.55
N GLU A 8 -10.92 11.36 -8.44
CA GLU A 8 -12.09 11.86 -9.19
C GLU A 8 -12.73 10.77 -10.08
N ASN A 9 -11.92 9.81 -10.54
CA ASN A 9 -12.32 8.68 -11.38
C ASN A 9 -12.40 7.36 -10.62
N GLU A 10 -12.74 7.38 -9.32
CA GLU A 10 -12.71 6.18 -8.47
C GLU A 10 -13.53 5.00 -9.01
N ASP A 11 -14.73 5.25 -9.55
CA ASP A 11 -15.57 4.20 -10.14
C ASP A 11 -14.89 3.51 -11.33
N GLU A 12 -14.23 4.29 -12.21
CA GLU A 12 -13.50 3.76 -13.37
C GLU A 12 -12.25 2.99 -12.92
N ARG A 13 -11.50 3.53 -11.94
CA ARG A 13 -10.33 2.87 -11.37
C ARG A 13 -10.68 1.51 -10.75
N LEU A 14 -11.79 1.45 -10.01
CA LEU A 14 -12.29 0.22 -9.40
C LEU A 14 -12.77 -0.79 -10.44
N ALA A 15 -13.50 -0.34 -11.46
CA ALA A 15 -13.93 -1.21 -12.56
C ALA A 15 -12.72 -1.83 -13.28
N GLU A 16 -11.68 -1.02 -13.53
CA GLU A 16 -10.44 -1.47 -14.14
C GLU A 16 -9.69 -2.46 -13.25
N LEU A 17 -9.54 -2.17 -11.95
CA LEU A 17 -8.93 -3.10 -10.98
C LEU A 17 -9.64 -4.45 -10.96
N LEU A 18 -10.97 -4.46 -10.92
CA LEU A 18 -11.78 -5.68 -10.90
C LEU A 18 -11.66 -6.46 -12.22
N SER A 19 -11.46 -5.78 -13.35
CA SER A 19 -11.32 -6.43 -14.66
C SER A 19 -10.07 -7.32 -14.78
N TYR A 20 -9.06 -7.11 -13.93
CA TYR A 20 -7.85 -7.93 -13.89
C TYR A 20 -8.04 -9.27 -13.16
N ASP A 21 -9.16 -9.49 -12.45
CA ASP A 21 -9.42 -10.70 -11.66
C ASP A 21 -8.25 -11.10 -10.74
N VAL A 22 -7.55 -10.10 -10.19
CA VAL A 22 -6.29 -10.28 -9.44
C VAL A 22 -6.48 -10.23 -7.91
N LEU A 23 -7.56 -9.63 -7.43
CA LEU A 23 -7.86 -9.56 -6.00
C LEU A 23 -8.27 -10.93 -5.44
N ASP A 24 -7.90 -11.20 -4.19
CA ASP A 24 -8.22 -12.46 -3.48
C ASP A 24 -7.74 -13.73 -4.22
N THR A 25 -6.71 -13.60 -5.05
CA THR A 25 -6.07 -14.73 -5.74
C THR A 25 -4.85 -15.22 -4.98
N GLU A 26 -4.41 -16.45 -5.29
CA GLU A 26 -3.19 -17.00 -4.70
C GLU A 26 -1.94 -16.16 -5.03
N ALA A 27 -0.91 -16.30 -4.20
CA ALA A 27 0.39 -15.72 -4.47
C ALA A 27 0.97 -16.25 -5.78
N GLU A 28 1.64 -15.38 -6.54
CA GLU A 28 2.29 -15.76 -7.79
C GLU A 28 3.78 -15.39 -7.72
N GLN A 29 4.63 -16.36 -8.08
CA GLN A 29 6.08 -16.23 -7.98
C GLN A 29 6.63 -14.98 -8.68
N LEU A 30 6.01 -14.56 -9.80
CA LEU A 30 6.44 -13.37 -10.52
C LEU A 30 6.32 -12.09 -9.67
N PHE A 31 5.23 -11.92 -8.92
CA PHE A 31 5.06 -10.76 -8.04
C PHE A 31 5.96 -10.85 -6.81
N ASP A 32 6.19 -12.07 -6.30
CA ASP A 32 7.09 -12.32 -5.18
C ASP A 32 8.55 -12.02 -5.51
N ASP A 33 8.98 -12.39 -6.72
CA ASP A 33 10.32 -12.08 -7.22
C ASP A 33 10.54 -10.56 -7.33
N LEU A 34 9.54 -9.83 -7.85
CA LEU A 34 9.59 -8.37 -7.95
C LEU A 34 9.63 -7.69 -6.58
N THR A 35 8.78 -8.13 -5.65
CA THR A 35 8.71 -7.56 -4.30
C THR A 35 9.99 -7.85 -3.51
N THR A 36 10.55 -9.05 -3.65
CA THR A 36 11.84 -9.44 -3.06
C THR A 36 12.97 -8.58 -3.62
N LEU A 37 13.00 -8.39 -4.94
CA LEU A 37 14.01 -7.57 -5.58
C LEU A 37 13.93 -6.10 -5.12
N ALA A 38 12.72 -5.55 -4.99
CA ALA A 38 12.52 -4.19 -4.49
C ALA A 38 13.05 -4.01 -3.05
N SER A 39 12.74 -4.94 -2.15
CA SER A 39 13.28 -4.94 -0.77
C SER A 39 14.81 -4.99 -0.77
N GLN A 40 15.42 -5.84 -1.60
CA GLN A 40 16.87 -5.98 -1.68
C GLN A 40 17.58 -4.74 -2.26
N ILE A 41 17.06 -4.16 -3.35
CA ILE A 41 17.64 -2.98 -3.99
C ILE A 41 17.55 -1.76 -3.07
N CYS A 42 16.40 -1.58 -2.41
CA CYS A 42 16.17 -0.44 -1.53
C CYS A 42 16.74 -0.65 -0.12
N GLU A 43 17.30 -1.83 0.18
CA GLU A 43 17.80 -2.22 1.50
C GLU A 43 16.76 -2.00 2.62
N THR A 44 15.48 -2.27 2.32
CA THR A 44 14.36 -2.04 3.24
C THR A 44 13.78 -3.36 3.77
N PRO A 45 13.34 -3.41 5.05
CA PRO A 45 12.80 -4.62 5.64
C PRO A 45 11.41 -4.98 5.10
N ILE A 46 10.68 -4.02 4.54
CA ILE A 46 9.31 -4.19 4.05
C ILE A 46 9.24 -3.70 2.61
N ALA A 47 8.68 -4.53 1.72
CA ALA A 47 8.29 -4.15 0.37
C ALA A 47 6.97 -4.85 0.02
N LEU A 48 6.09 -4.18 -0.73
CA LEU A 48 4.73 -4.63 -0.97
C LEU A 48 4.30 -4.30 -2.41
N ILE A 49 3.58 -5.20 -3.05
CA ILE A 49 2.71 -4.88 -4.19
C ILE A 49 1.28 -4.78 -3.65
N SER A 50 0.79 -3.54 -3.58
CA SER A 50 -0.47 -3.20 -2.93
C SER A 50 -1.53 -2.81 -3.94
N LEU A 51 -2.72 -3.41 -3.84
CA LEU A 51 -3.89 -3.10 -4.64
C LEU A 51 -4.95 -2.45 -3.75
N ILE A 52 -5.48 -1.31 -4.17
CA ILE A 52 -6.45 -0.53 -3.38
C ILE A 52 -7.85 -0.81 -3.90
N ASP A 53 -8.68 -1.49 -3.12
CA ASP A 53 -10.09 -1.69 -3.42
C ASP A 53 -10.96 -0.66 -2.64
N PRO A 54 -12.30 -0.74 -2.62
CA PRO A 54 -13.13 0.23 -1.91
C PRO A 54 -12.80 0.37 -0.42
N ASP A 55 -12.53 -0.73 0.28
CA ASP A 55 -12.53 -0.80 1.74
C ASP A 55 -11.14 -1.15 2.33
N ARG A 56 -10.28 -1.78 1.52
CA ARG A 56 -8.96 -2.28 1.95
C ARG A 56 -7.86 -2.00 0.93
N GLN A 57 -6.66 -2.05 1.47
CA GLN A 57 -5.42 -2.26 0.73
C GLN A 57 -5.09 -3.75 0.84
N TRP A 58 -5.17 -4.46 -0.27
CA TRP A 58 -4.86 -5.88 -0.36
C TRP A 58 -3.46 -6.10 -0.93
N PHE A 59 -2.69 -7.02 -0.35
CA PHE A 59 -1.31 -7.26 -0.78
C PHE A 59 -1.22 -8.45 -1.72
N LYS A 60 -0.95 -8.18 -3.00
CA LYS A 60 -0.71 -9.24 -4.00
C LYS A 60 0.61 -9.97 -3.72
N SER A 61 1.58 -9.25 -3.19
CA SER A 61 2.85 -9.79 -2.74
C SER A 61 3.43 -8.91 -1.64
N ARG A 62 4.15 -9.54 -0.69
CA ARG A 62 4.65 -8.89 0.52
C ARG A 62 5.94 -9.52 1.00
N VAL A 63 6.88 -8.68 1.43
CA VAL A 63 8.11 -9.04 2.14
C VAL A 63 8.12 -8.31 3.47
N GLY A 64 8.46 -9.03 4.55
CA GLY A 64 8.66 -8.43 5.88
C GLY A 64 7.40 -7.98 6.62
N LEU A 65 6.21 -8.34 6.14
CA LEU A 65 4.93 -8.04 6.78
C LEU A 65 4.02 -9.27 6.74
N ASP A 66 3.45 -9.66 7.88
CA ASP A 66 2.58 -10.83 7.99
C ASP A 66 1.13 -10.57 7.57
N ALA A 67 0.67 -9.33 7.69
CA ALA A 67 -0.68 -8.93 7.29
C ALA A 67 -0.86 -9.14 5.78
N GLU A 68 -2.03 -9.66 5.39
CA GLU A 68 -2.41 -9.88 3.98
C GLU A 68 -3.17 -8.68 3.41
N GLU A 69 -3.73 -7.86 4.28
CA GLU A 69 -4.42 -6.62 3.94
C GLU A 69 -4.44 -5.64 5.12
N THR A 70 -4.77 -4.40 4.84
CA THR A 70 -5.05 -3.36 5.84
C THR A 70 -6.27 -2.56 5.42
N SER A 71 -6.96 -1.92 6.37
CA SER A 71 -8.03 -0.97 6.01
C SER A 71 -7.49 0.14 5.10
N ARG A 72 -8.28 0.52 4.09
CA ARG A 72 -7.94 1.62 3.18
C ARG A 72 -7.74 2.94 3.91
N GLU A 73 -8.45 3.15 5.03
CA GLU A 73 -8.37 4.38 5.81
C GLU A 73 -6.98 4.63 6.40
N ILE A 74 -6.25 3.56 6.75
CA ILE A 74 -4.91 3.63 7.36
C ILE A 74 -3.77 3.39 6.37
N ALA A 75 -4.10 3.10 5.11
CA ALA A 75 -3.15 2.73 4.09
C ALA A 75 -2.44 3.95 3.48
N PHE A 76 -1.11 3.95 3.50
CA PHE A 76 -0.29 4.97 2.84
C PHE A 76 -0.55 5.01 1.33
N CYS A 77 -0.76 3.85 0.71
CA CYS A 77 -0.98 3.75 -0.72
C CYS A 77 -2.29 4.42 -1.17
N SER A 78 -3.26 4.62 -0.27
CA SER A 78 -4.47 5.40 -0.56
C SER A 78 -4.15 6.85 -0.93
N HIS A 79 -3.12 7.44 -0.30
CA HIS A 79 -2.64 8.78 -0.65
C HIS A 79 -1.74 8.74 -1.89
N ALA A 80 -0.95 7.68 -2.05
CA ALA A 80 -0.03 7.55 -3.17
C ALA A 80 -0.74 7.49 -4.53
N ILE A 81 -1.89 6.80 -4.63
CA ILE A 81 -2.65 6.67 -5.90
C ILE A 81 -3.29 7.99 -6.39
N LEU A 82 -3.22 9.07 -5.60
CA LEU A 82 -3.80 10.37 -5.95
C LEU A 82 -2.87 11.24 -6.80
N GLN A 83 -1.66 10.78 -7.10
CA GLN A 83 -0.68 11.50 -7.90
C GLN A 83 0.12 10.55 -8.80
N GLU A 84 0.68 11.08 -9.88
CA GLU A 84 1.52 10.31 -10.81
C GLU A 84 2.99 10.23 -10.36
N GLU A 85 3.45 11.21 -9.59
CA GLU A 85 4.83 11.30 -9.11
C GLU A 85 5.08 10.38 -7.91
N VAL A 86 6.36 10.04 -7.70
CA VAL A 86 6.79 9.24 -6.55
C VAL A 86 6.29 9.88 -5.24
N PHE A 87 5.57 9.08 -4.45
CA PHE A 87 5.09 9.47 -3.15
C PHE A 87 6.11 9.10 -2.06
N GLU A 88 6.96 10.05 -1.71
CA GLU A 88 8.01 9.87 -0.71
C GLU A 88 7.67 10.60 0.59
N ILE A 89 7.79 9.89 1.71
CA ILE A 89 7.64 10.46 3.05
C ILE A 89 8.97 10.26 3.77
N PRO A 90 9.77 11.32 3.96
CA PRO A 90 11.08 11.18 4.60
C PRO A 90 11.00 10.75 6.06
N ASN A 91 9.91 11.12 6.76
CA ASN A 91 9.63 10.64 8.10
C ASN A 91 8.12 10.66 8.42
N ALA A 92 7.49 9.51 8.49
CA ALA A 92 6.07 9.30 8.78
C ALA A 92 5.66 9.78 10.18
N THR A 93 6.58 9.80 11.16
CA THR A 93 6.30 10.34 12.51
C THR A 93 6.19 11.87 12.56
N LEU A 94 6.69 12.54 11.51
CA LEU A 94 6.64 14.00 11.38
C LEU A 94 5.62 14.45 10.32
N ASP A 95 5.10 13.53 9.53
CA ASP A 95 4.14 13.83 8.46
C ASP A 95 2.74 14.05 9.05
N PRO A 96 2.11 15.23 8.85
CA PRO A 96 0.78 15.53 9.37
C PRO A 96 -0.30 14.50 9.01
N ARG A 97 -0.14 13.79 7.89
CA ARG A 97 -1.11 12.79 7.41
C ARG A 97 -0.98 11.48 8.17
N PHE A 98 0.22 11.13 8.66
CA PHE A 98 0.55 9.79 9.15
C PHE A 98 1.13 9.74 10.57
N HIS A 99 1.43 10.87 11.21
CA HIS A 99 2.13 10.88 12.51
C HIS A 99 1.41 10.14 13.64
N ASP A 100 0.08 10.00 13.56
CA ASP A 100 -0.76 9.26 14.50
C ASP A 100 -1.36 7.99 13.87
N ASN A 101 -0.80 7.52 12.74
CA ASN A 101 -1.21 6.28 12.10
C ASN A 101 -0.86 5.07 12.97
N PRO A 102 -1.77 4.08 13.15
CA PRO A 102 -1.47 2.85 13.89
C PRO A 102 -0.24 2.10 13.38
N LEU A 103 0.03 2.13 12.08
CA LEU A 103 1.21 1.50 11.46
C LEU A 103 2.52 2.25 11.74
N VAL A 104 2.43 3.51 12.17
CA VAL A 104 3.58 4.37 12.54
C VAL A 104 3.81 4.34 14.05
N THR A 105 2.73 4.52 14.82
CA THR A 105 2.75 4.61 16.29
C THR A 105 2.78 3.25 16.98
N GLY A 106 2.40 2.19 16.28
CA GLY A 106 2.45 0.80 16.71
C GLY A 106 3.17 -0.06 15.68
N SER A 107 2.90 -1.37 15.69
CA SER A 107 3.47 -2.29 14.70
C SER A 107 2.94 -1.96 13.29
N PRO A 108 3.78 -1.97 12.23
CA PRO A 108 5.16 -2.45 12.17
C PRO A 108 6.23 -1.35 12.36
N ASP A 109 5.87 -0.23 12.97
CA ASP A 109 6.78 0.87 13.31
C ASP A 109 7.32 1.61 12.08
N ILE A 110 6.44 1.89 11.09
CA ILE A 110 6.79 2.61 9.87
C ILE A 110 7.35 3.99 10.23
N ARG A 111 8.43 4.38 9.56
CA ARG A 111 9.16 5.63 9.80
C ARG A 111 9.27 6.48 8.58
#